data_AF-A0A818BR89-F1
#
_entry.id   AF-A0A818BR89-F1
#
_cell.length_a   1.000
_cell.length_b   1.000
_cell.length_c   1.000
_cell.angle_alpha   90.00
_cell.angle_beta   90.00
_cell.angle_gamma   90.00
#
_symmetry.space_group_name_H-M   'P 1'
#
loop_
_entity.id
_entity.type
_entity.pdbx_description
1 polymer ?
#
loop_
_entity_poly.entity_id
_entity_poly.type
_entity_poly.pdbx_seq_one_letter_code
_entity_poly.pdbx_strand_id
1 'polypeptide(L)'
;MSSIYEYVHKKHHRFRAPIGMACEYAHPIEFLISNMGPVIAGPLIFQSHLLTTWLWLIFALLGTINHHSGYKFPGILGSGLSNPTFHDFHHEQFTNNFGLLGILDRLHGTDKAWRAKKHKEQQLKNKE
;
A
#
# COMPACT_ATOMS: atom_id res chain seq x y z
N MET A 1 -14.18 -14.44 -11.10
CA MET A 1 -12.89 -13.82 -10.71
C MET A 1 -11.81 -14.51 -11.52
N SER A 2 -10.80 -13.78 -12.03
CA SER A 2 -9.76 -14.40 -12.87
C SER A 2 -8.92 -15.41 -12.06
N SER A 3 -8.40 -16.44 -12.72
CA SER A 3 -7.56 -17.46 -12.09
C SER A 3 -6.29 -16.87 -11.46
N ILE A 4 -5.76 -15.76 -11.99
CA ILE A 4 -4.55 -15.14 -11.44
C ILE A 4 -4.82 -14.51 -10.07
N TYR A 5 -5.91 -13.74 -9.92
CA TYR A 5 -6.24 -13.10 -8.65
C TYR A 5 -6.41 -14.14 -7.53
N GLU A 6 -7.16 -15.20 -7.81
CA GLU A 6 -7.47 -16.21 -6.80
C GLU A 6 -6.25 -17.00 -6.33
N TYR A 7 -5.32 -17.32 -7.23
CA TYR A 7 -4.16 -18.16 -6.89
C TYR A 7 -2.95 -17.37 -6.43
N VAL A 8 -2.80 -16.14 -6.90
CA VAL A 8 -1.63 -15.28 -6.64
C VAL A 8 -1.98 -14.25 -5.57
N HIS A 9 -2.80 -13.24 -5.90
CA HIS A 9 -3.01 -12.06 -5.05
C HIS A 9 -3.90 -12.29 -3.81
N LYS A 10 -4.86 -13.22 -3.89
CA LYS A 10 -5.75 -13.55 -2.77
C LYS A 10 -4.99 -14.02 -1.52
N LYS A 11 -3.77 -14.55 -1.67
CA LYS A 11 -2.91 -14.94 -0.54
C LYS A 11 -2.46 -13.73 0.28
N HIS A 12 -2.14 -12.61 -0.36
CA HIS A 12 -1.80 -11.35 0.32
C HIS A 12 -2.99 -10.84 1.16
N HIS A 13 -4.19 -10.90 0.59
CA HIS A 13 -5.44 -10.54 1.24
C HIS A 13 -5.97 -11.52 2.29
N ARG A 14 -5.17 -12.53 2.67
CA ARG A 14 -5.52 -13.44 3.78
C ARG A 14 -5.73 -12.66 5.09
N PHE A 15 -4.99 -11.57 5.30
CA PHE A 15 -5.07 -10.71 6.47
C PHE A 15 -5.91 -9.47 6.17
N ARG A 16 -7.23 -9.56 6.37
CA ARG A 16 -8.16 -8.42 6.18
C ARG A 16 -7.83 -7.21 7.07
N ALA A 17 -7.32 -7.48 8.27
CA ALA A 17 -6.69 -6.48 9.12
C ALA A 17 -5.18 -6.74 9.03
N PRO A 18 -4.46 -6.05 8.13
CA PRO A 18 -3.04 -6.30 7.95
C PRO A 18 -2.25 -5.92 9.21
N ILE A 19 -1.11 -6.59 9.39
CA ILE A 19 -0.10 -6.23 10.39
C ILE A 19 1.24 -6.06 9.68
N GLY A 20 2.09 -5.16 10.19
CA GLY A 20 3.37 -4.84 9.55
C GLY A 20 4.24 -6.06 9.26
N MET A 21 4.25 -7.07 10.13
CA MET A 21 5.01 -8.32 9.92
C MET A 21 4.52 -9.16 8.72
N ALA A 22 3.25 -9.02 8.34
CA ALA A 22 2.65 -9.75 7.23
C ALA A 22 2.60 -8.94 5.94
N CYS A 23 3.21 -7.74 5.89
CA CYS A 23 3.09 -6.83 4.75
C CYS A 23 3.62 -7.40 3.42
N GLU A 24 4.63 -8.27 3.49
CA GLU A 24 5.20 -8.98 2.34
C GLU A 24 4.74 -10.43 2.24
N TYR A 25 3.76 -10.86 3.04
CA TYR A 25 3.21 -12.22 2.93
C TYR A 25 2.38 -12.31 1.65
N ALA A 26 2.97 -12.88 0.61
CA ALA A 26 2.38 -12.95 -0.72
C ALA A 26 2.74 -14.26 -1.43
N HIS A 27 2.08 -14.56 -2.54
CA HIS A 27 2.52 -15.64 -3.42
C HIS A 27 3.93 -15.34 -3.97
N PRO A 28 4.85 -16.31 -4.14
CA PRO A 28 6.20 -16.04 -4.65
C PRO A 28 6.24 -15.23 -5.96
N ILE A 29 5.32 -15.53 -6.89
CA ILE A 29 5.17 -14.78 -8.14
C ILE A 29 4.79 -13.31 -7.88
N GLU A 30 3.86 -13.05 -6.96
CA GLU A 30 3.47 -11.70 -6.58
C GLU A 30 4.62 -10.96 -5.92
N PHE A 31 5.30 -11.62 -4.99
CA PHE A 31 6.45 -11.07 -4.31
C PHE A 31 7.55 -10.65 -5.30
N LEU A 32 7.87 -11.49 -6.28
CA LEU A 32 8.92 -11.18 -7.26
C LEU A 32 8.48 -10.10 -8.26
N ILE A 33 7.26 -10.17 -8.79
CA ILE A 33 6.82 -9.31 -9.90
C ILE A 33 6.20 -8.00 -9.41
N SER A 34 5.37 -8.04 -8.38
CA SER A 34 4.63 -6.88 -7.88
C SER A 34 5.38 -6.14 -6.77
N ASN A 35 6.02 -6.86 -5.85
CA ASN A 35 6.65 -6.24 -4.68
C ASN A 35 8.12 -5.88 -4.97
N MET A 36 8.95 -6.87 -5.29
CA MET A 36 10.39 -6.69 -5.51
C MET A 36 10.72 -6.07 -6.86
N GLY A 37 10.07 -6.51 -7.93
CA GLY A 37 10.34 -6.06 -9.30
C GLY A 37 10.38 -4.54 -9.44
N PRO A 38 9.30 -3.81 -9.08
CA PRO A 38 9.26 -2.36 -9.22
C PRO A 38 10.26 -1.64 -8.32
N VAL A 39 10.48 -2.14 -7.10
CA VAL A 39 11.41 -1.52 -6.13
C VAL A 39 12.86 -1.66 -6.59
N ILE A 40 13.24 -2.81 -7.17
CA ILE A 40 14.60 -3.09 -7.62
C ILE A 40 14.87 -2.55 -9.04
N ALA A 41 13.83 -2.37 -9.86
CA ALA A 41 13.97 -1.89 -11.24
C ALA A 41 14.75 -0.59 -11.35
N GLY A 42 14.46 0.41 -10.50
CA GLY A 42 15.20 1.68 -10.50
C GLY A 42 16.71 1.49 -10.28
N PRO A 43 17.13 0.92 -9.14
CA PRO A 43 18.55 0.62 -8.89
C PRO A 43 19.25 -0.15 -10.01
N LEU A 44 18.58 -1.15 -10.62
CA LEU A 44 19.15 -1.92 -11.73
C LEU A 44 19.30 -1.11 -13.01
N ILE A 45 18.26 -0.38 -13.42
CA ILE A 45 18.27 0.44 -14.63
C ILE A 45 19.37 1.51 -14.56
N PHE A 46 19.52 2.15 -13.40
CA PHE A 46 20.50 3.21 -13.19
C PHE A 46 21.86 2.70 -12.69
N GLN A 47 22.06 1.38 -12.60
CA GLN A 47 23.29 0.75 -12.11
C GLN A 47 23.78 1.39 -10.80
N SER A 48 22.84 1.58 -9.87
CA SER A 48 23.09 2.30 -8.63
C SER A 48 24.11 1.58 -7.76
N HIS A 49 24.91 2.36 -7.02
CA HIS A 49 25.83 1.80 -6.04
C HIS A 49 25.09 0.92 -5.03
N LEU A 50 25.76 -0.15 -4.56
CA LEU A 50 25.15 -1.13 -3.66
C LEU A 50 24.56 -0.44 -2.42
N LEU A 51 25.31 0.44 -1.75
CA LEU A 51 24.83 1.19 -0.58
C LEU A 51 23.53 1.96 -0.85
N THR A 52 23.43 2.66 -1.99
CA THR A 52 22.23 3.40 -2.38
C THR A 52 21.05 2.45 -2.56
N THR A 53 21.29 1.28 -3.15
CA THR A 53 20.28 0.23 -3.32
C THR A 53 19.78 -0.29 -1.98
N TRP A 54 20.66 -0.56 -1.02
CA TRP A 54 20.27 -1.00 0.33
C TRP A 54 19.43 0.06 1.06
N LEU A 55 19.88 1.33 1.04
CA LEU A 55 19.13 2.42 1.66
C LEU A 55 17.75 2.58 1.03
N TRP A 56 17.67 2.53 -0.30
CA TRP A 56 16.41 2.57 -1.04
C TRP A 56 15.46 1.44 -0.63
N LEU A 57 15.96 0.20 -0.55
CA LEU A 57 15.17 -0.96 -0.14
C LEU A 57 14.67 -0.84 1.30
N ILE A 58 15.49 -0.32 2.22
CA ILE A 58 15.10 -0.07 3.61
C ILE A 58 13.95 0.94 3.65
N PHE A 59 14.06 2.06 2.93
CA PHE A 59 12.99 3.06 2.90
C PHE A 59 11.70 2.53 2.29
N ALA A 60 11.79 1.76 1.19
CA ALA A 60 10.64 1.13 0.58
C ALA A 60 9.93 0.18 1.56
N LEU A 61 10.69 -0.70 2.23
CA LEU A 61 10.13 -1.65 3.19
C LEU A 61 9.53 -0.98 4.42
N LEU A 62 10.17 0.07 4.96
CA LEU A 62 9.60 0.87 6.05
C LEU A 62 8.26 1.51 5.64
N GLY A 63 8.15 1.97 4.39
CA GLY A 63 6.89 2.47 3.84
C GLY A 63 5.80 1.40 3.77
N THR A 64 6.13 0.20 3.28
CA THR A 64 5.20 -0.94 3.23
C THR A 64 4.75 -1.33 4.64
N ILE A 65 5.67 -1.45 5.59
CA ILE A 65 5.38 -1.75 7.00
C ILE A 65 4.44 -0.71 7.58
N ASN A 66 4.74 0.59 7.38
CA ASN A 66 3.91 1.68 7.85
C ASN A 66 2.44 1.52 7.41
N HIS A 67 2.19 1.22 6.13
CA HIS A 67 0.83 1.04 5.59
C HIS A 67 0.07 -0.15 6.15
N HIS A 68 0.77 -1.18 6.60
CA HIS A 68 0.15 -2.40 7.14
C HIS A 68 0.18 -2.42 8.67
N SER A 69 0.75 -1.40 9.32
CA SER A 69 0.99 -1.43 10.76
C SER A 69 -0.22 -1.03 11.59
N GLY A 70 -1.20 -0.34 10.99
CA GLY A 70 -2.31 0.30 11.71
C GLY A 70 -1.91 1.53 12.54
N TYR A 71 -0.61 1.85 12.66
CA TYR A 71 -0.11 2.97 13.44
C TYR A 71 -0.02 4.24 12.60
N LYS A 72 -0.62 5.33 13.09
CA LYS A 72 -0.51 6.66 12.47
C LYS A 72 0.65 7.43 13.07
N PHE A 73 1.81 7.36 12.43
CA PHE A 73 2.98 8.12 12.86
C PHE A 73 2.82 9.62 12.57
N PRO A 74 3.47 10.51 13.34
CA PRO A 74 3.43 11.95 13.07
C PRO A 74 4.05 12.30 11.70
N GLY A 75 3.57 13.38 11.10
CA GLY A 75 4.09 13.90 9.83
C GLY A 75 3.57 13.17 8.58
N ILE A 76 4.41 13.09 7.54
CA ILE A 76 4.04 12.56 6.22
C ILE A 76 3.67 11.06 6.24
N LEU A 77 4.18 10.32 7.23
CA LEU A 77 3.95 8.86 7.38
C LEU A 77 2.56 8.53 7.95
N GLY A 78 1.87 9.47 8.59
CA GLY A 78 0.50 9.27 9.08
C GLY A 78 -0.53 10.22 8.48
N SER A 79 -0.16 11.06 7.51
CA SER A 79 -1.05 12.02 6.87
C SER A 79 -1.16 11.81 5.36
N GLY A 80 -2.29 12.21 4.78
CA GLY A 80 -2.53 12.12 3.34
C GLY A 80 -2.83 10.70 2.83
N LEU A 81 -2.29 10.39 1.66
CA LEU A 81 -2.55 9.15 0.90
C LEU A 81 -1.67 7.98 1.34
N SER A 82 -0.54 8.26 2.01
CA SER A 82 0.39 7.29 2.59
C SER A 82 0.03 6.89 4.03
N ASN A 83 -1.26 6.93 4.37
CA ASN A 83 -1.77 6.59 5.69
C ASN A 83 -2.15 5.09 5.75
N PRO A 84 -1.84 4.35 6.83
CA PRO A 84 -2.27 2.96 6.98
C PRO A 84 -3.76 2.73 6.69
N THR A 85 -4.63 3.65 7.14
CA THR A 85 -6.08 3.54 6.92
C THR A 85 -6.50 3.60 5.44
N PHE A 86 -5.67 4.20 4.57
CA PHE A 86 -5.91 4.19 3.12
C PHE A 86 -5.74 2.78 2.55
N HIS A 87 -4.71 2.05 2.99
CA HIS A 87 -4.43 0.69 2.56
C HIS A 87 -5.30 -0.34 3.29
N ASP A 88 -5.66 -0.10 4.56
CA ASP A 88 -6.67 -0.91 5.26
C ASP A 88 -7.99 -0.93 4.49
N PHE A 89 -8.40 0.21 3.92
CA PHE A 89 -9.60 0.29 3.09
C PHE A 89 -9.48 -0.52 1.78
N HIS A 90 -8.26 -0.65 1.24
CA HIS A 90 -7.98 -1.58 0.14
C HIS A 90 -8.17 -3.03 0.58
N HIS A 91 -7.62 -3.44 1.74
CA HIS A 91 -7.84 -4.79 2.28
C HIS A 91 -9.30 -5.07 2.68
N GLU A 92 -10.09 -4.02 2.91
CA GLU A 92 -11.53 -4.12 3.18
C GLU A 92 -12.35 -4.35 1.88
N GLN A 93 -12.02 -3.63 0.80
CA GLN A 93 -12.87 -3.52 -0.40
C GLN A 93 -12.27 -4.16 -1.67
N PHE A 94 -10.97 -4.47 -1.69
CA PHE A 94 -10.18 -5.14 -2.74
C PHE A 94 -10.14 -4.47 -4.13
N THR A 95 -10.88 -3.39 -4.33
CA THR A 95 -11.20 -2.81 -5.65
C THR A 95 -10.80 -1.35 -5.80
N ASN A 96 -10.18 -0.78 -4.75
CA ASN A 96 -9.86 0.64 -4.63
C ASN A 96 -8.49 0.78 -3.95
N ASN A 97 -7.89 1.98 -3.96
CA ASN A 97 -6.75 2.34 -3.12
C ASN A 97 -5.50 1.44 -3.30
N PHE A 98 -5.04 1.25 -4.55
CA PHE A 98 -3.98 0.30 -4.89
C PHE A 98 -2.56 0.81 -4.60
N GLY A 99 -2.33 2.12 -4.70
CA GLY A 99 -1.00 2.71 -4.68
C GLY A 99 -0.52 3.09 -3.29
N LEU A 100 0.79 3.01 -3.08
CA LEU A 100 1.48 3.48 -1.87
C LEU A 100 1.23 4.98 -1.62
N LEU A 101 1.46 5.81 -2.63
CA LEU A 101 1.34 7.27 -2.50
C LEU A 101 -0.06 7.79 -2.87
N GLY A 102 -0.95 6.93 -3.37
CA GLY A 102 -2.28 7.28 -3.87
C GLY A 102 -2.31 8.29 -5.04
N ILE A 103 -1.17 8.76 -5.55
CA ILE A 103 -1.11 9.71 -6.68
C ILE A 103 -1.74 9.08 -7.93
N LEU A 104 -1.37 7.83 -8.23
CA LEU A 104 -1.96 7.10 -9.34
C LEU A 104 -3.43 6.77 -9.07
N ASP A 105 -3.81 6.48 -7.82
CA ASP A 105 -5.23 6.28 -7.51
C ASP A 105 -6.06 7.55 -7.72
N ARG A 106 -5.49 8.71 -7.41
CA ARG A 106 -6.12 10.00 -7.65
C ARG A 106 -6.30 10.26 -9.14
N LEU A 107 -5.25 9.98 -9.92
CA LEU A 107 -5.24 10.17 -11.37
C LEU A 107 -6.27 9.26 -12.07
N HIS A 108 -6.32 7.98 -11.67
CA HIS A 108 -7.20 6.98 -12.27
C HIS A 108 -8.59 6.91 -11.60
N GLY A 109 -8.79 7.65 -10.50
CA GLY A 109 -10.05 7.72 -9.77
C GLY A 109 -10.38 6.49 -8.92
N THR A 110 -9.40 5.65 -8.59
CA THR A 110 -9.56 4.48 -7.72
C THR A 110 -9.53 4.84 -6.22
N ASP A 111 -9.40 6.13 -5.87
CA ASP A 111 -9.55 6.66 -4.50
C ASP A 111 -10.96 7.24 -4.22
N LYS A 112 -11.89 7.23 -5.20
CA LYS A 112 -13.20 7.92 -5.08
C LYS A 112 -14.02 7.44 -3.87
N ALA A 113 -14.12 6.13 -3.67
CA ALA A 113 -14.87 5.53 -2.57
C ALA A 113 -14.28 5.93 -1.21
N TRP A 114 -12.95 5.95 -1.11
CA TRP A 114 -12.24 6.38 0.09
C TRP A 114 -12.54 7.85 0.45
N ARG A 115 -12.53 8.74 -0.54
CA ARG A 115 -12.84 10.16 -0.30
C ARG A 115 -14.27 10.38 0.14
N ALA A 116 -15.22 9.66 -0.44
CA ALA A 116 -16.62 9.72 -0.03
C ALA A 116 -16.79 9.28 1.42
N LYS A 117 -16.11 8.19 1.84
CA LYS A 117 -16.07 7.73 3.24
C LYS A 117 -15.51 8.84 4.16
N LYS A 118 -14.36 9.42 3.82
CA LYS A 118 -13.73 10.49 4.63
C LYS A 118 -14.60 11.74 4.75
N HIS A 119 -15.25 12.16 3.66
CA HIS A 119 -16.16 13.29 3.67
C HIS A 119 -17.36 13.06 4.61
N LYS A 120 -17.94 11.86 4.59
CA LYS A 120 -19.03 11.47 5.50
C LYS A 120 -18.58 11.46 6.96
N GLU A 121 -17.41 10.88 7.25
CA GLU A 121 -16.82 10.87 8.60
C GLU A 121 -16.61 12.29 9.15
N GLN A 122 -16.16 13.22 8.31
CA GLN A 122 -15.95 14.62 8.69
C GLN A 122 -17.27 15.35 8.96
N GLN A 123 -18.31 15.11 8.15
CA GLN A 123 -19.63 15.68 8.38
C GLN A 123 -20.27 15.21 9.69
N LEU A 124 -20.04 13.95 10.09
CA LEU A 124 -20.54 13.41 11.35
C LEU A 124 -19.85 14.07 12.54
N LYS A 125 -18.51 14.21 12.50
CA LYS A 125 -17.75 14.89 13.56
C LYS A 125 -18.12 16.35 13.76
N ASN A 126 -18.52 17.04 12.69
CA ASN A 126 -18.93 18.45 12.77
C ASN A 126 -20.36 18.63 13.33
N LYS A 127 -21.11 17.54 13.51
CA LYS A 127 -22.47 17.56 14.08
C LYS A 127 -22.49 17.21 15.58
N GLU A 128 -21.38 16.73 16.12
CA GLU A 128 -21.15 16.47 17.55
C GLU A 128 -20.56 17.73 18.22
#